data_AF-A0A2R4T1I8-F1
#
_entry.id   AF-A0A2R4T1I8-F1
#
_cell.length_a   1.000
_cell.length_b   1.000
_cell.length_c   1.000
_cell.angle_alpha   90.00
_cell.angle_beta   90.00
_cell.angle_gamma   90.00
#
_symmetry.space_group_name_H-M   'P 1'
#
loop_
_entity.id
_entity.type
_entity.pdbx_description
1 polymer ?
#
loop_
_entity_poly.entity_id
_entity_poly.type
_entity_poly.pdbx_seq_one_letter_code
_entity_poly.pdbx_strand_id
1 'polypeptide(L)'
;MSFRSLITLPRMLRHGSSVGTDLPPDEAVSVDAPTEPMRAALAAAAAGDHRPARELLAATRLGAEWERRSEYVAELAGAALRNPGWLDAWLAESPEDPDAVLVKADLCIDRAWEIRTGARAKDVSQDQFQAFFTLLDDAAPVISRAADLNPADPVPWRVALTHALGSQAPRDVFDAYWAEAVARAPHHYGCHATALQYLCAKWYGSHEEMFDFAERAAENALPGSKLHALPLLAAIEYEVVSDDSTADGPIGRDRIDAAAARALELSGWYAPGDPEAAGFRNHLALMLILAERWTEALDVFRAIGVHARRFPWAYVGESRKEFLEFRLGVRMQVASQTPFFGRPPQPAAPAAAPGSVPAPRSLAIAAAPPHEVAEAALMCGVSLRIAPARSSMSYVELVPDPSPGRRATLAAGEELLTAAADNFTTGEKWPALVLRRTADRYGFTLFHKGKARARHLWDPTAPVTDHAEAAATAQALAAVFPVPDPRPLVTLLRGTNSPAERQSELVAALGLPPIPAGFGERDEILAGLDGAQLLARRGVFKGIRDTMSTDLGSPAFPVPRPRRWWVLRMAGLVLLVPAAAFAWWSPDVGWYRTIVPTAAAVYLALQLRTAWAQRR
;
A
#
# COMPACT_ATOMS: atom_id res chain seq x y z
N MET A 1 -9.67 28.52 23.04
CA MET A 1 -9.73 27.72 21.79
C MET A 1 -8.44 27.96 21.00
N SER A 2 -7.60 26.94 20.83
CA SER A 2 -6.35 27.06 20.06
C SER A 2 -6.65 27.21 18.56
N PHE A 3 -5.84 27.99 17.84
CA PHE A 3 -5.95 28.20 16.39
C PHE A 3 -5.93 26.87 15.59
N ARG A 4 -5.29 25.83 16.15
CA ARG A 4 -5.35 24.45 15.61
C ARG A 4 -6.78 23.90 15.61
N SER A 5 -7.53 24.04 16.71
CA SER A 5 -8.90 23.53 16.86
C SER A 5 -9.89 24.17 15.88
N LEU A 6 -9.66 25.44 15.48
CA LEU A 6 -10.50 26.17 14.53
C LEU A 6 -10.41 25.63 13.09
N ILE A 7 -9.34 24.92 12.75
CA ILE A 7 -9.09 24.39 11.40
C ILE A 7 -9.36 22.87 11.34
N THR A 8 -9.16 22.15 12.43
CA THR A 8 -9.36 20.69 12.54
C THR A 8 -10.82 20.28 12.30
N LEU A 9 -11.76 20.89 13.02
CA LEU A 9 -13.19 20.55 12.94
C LEU A 9 -13.78 20.72 11.52
N PRO A 10 -13.55 21.85 10.81
CA PRO A 10 -14.01 21.99 9.42
C PRO A 10 -13.42 20.96 8.45
N ARG A 11 -12.15 20.54 8.64
CA ARG A 11 -11.52 19.51 7.80
C ARG A 11 -12.12 18.13 8.05
N MET A 12 -12.35 17.78 9.31
CA MET A 12 -13.02 16.53 9.69
C MET A 12 -14.44 16.46 9.12
N LEU A 13 -15.24 17.53 9.26
CA LEU A 13 -16.59 17.59 8.71
C LEU A 13 -16.62 17.48 7.18
N ARG A 14 -15.64 18.09 6.50
CA ARG A 14 -15.55 18.05 5.03
C ARG A 14 -15.12 16.69 4.50
N HIS A 15 -14.08 16.10 5.09
CA HIS A 15 -13.41 14.92 4.54
C HIS A 15 -13.85 13.61 5.19
N GLY A 16 -14.45 13.65 6.39
CA GLY A 16 -14.74 12.48 7.21
C GLY A 16 -15.61 11.43 6.51
N SER A 17 -16.59 11.85 5.72
CA SER A 17 -17.44 10.94 4.93
C SER A 17 -16.72 10.33 3.72
N SER A 18 -15.62 10.94 3.26
CA SER A 18 -14.86 10.50 2.07
C SER A 18 -13.62 9.66 2.41
N VAL A 19 -13.04 9.83 3.61
CA VAL A 19 -11.90 9.03 4.09
C VAL A 19 -12.36 7.62 4.45
N GLY A 20 -11.69 6.62 3.87
CA GLY A 20 -11.99 5.20 4.15
C GLY A 20 -13.34 4.73 3.61
N THR A 21 -13.85 5.37 2.55
CA THR A 21 -15.06 4.91 1.84
C THR A 21 -14.91 3.55 1.18
N ASP A 22 -13.66 3.15 0.98
CA ASP A 22 -13.22 1.88 0.41
C ASP A 22 -13.02 0.77 1.47
N LEU A 23 -13.16 1.10 2.77
CA LEU A 23 -13.14 0.11 3.84
C LEU A 23 -14.42 -0.75 3.81
N PRO A 24 -14.33 -2.04 4.19
CA PRO A 24 -15.52 -2.86 4.32
C PRO A 24 -16.45 -2.34 5.41
N PRO A 25 -17.76 -2.49 5.22
CA PRO A 25 -18.76 -2.02 6.17
C PRO A 25 -18.56 -2.63 7.56
N ASP A 26 -18.89 -1.87 8.61
CA ASP A 26 -18.67 -2.27 10.01
C ASP A 26 -19.35 -3.60 10.33
N GLU A 27 -20.56 -3.84 9.81
CA GLU A 27 -21.34 -5.06 10.00
C GLU A 27 -20.71 -6.32 9.40
N ALA A 28 -19.85 -6.19 8.38
CA ALA A 28 -19.14 -7.32 7.78
C ALA A 28 -17.89 -7.73 8.58
N VAL A 29 -17.43 -6.88 9.50
CA VAL A 29 -16.24 -7.16 10.32
C VAL A 29 -16.56 -8.24 11.36
N SER A 30 -15.75 -9.29 11.33
CA SER A 30 -15.85 -10.45 12.21
C SER A 30 -14.53 -10.67 12.95
N VAL A 31 -14.61 -11.04 14.22
CA VAL A 31 -13.44 -11.35 15.06
C VAL A 31 -13.17 -12.83 14.99
N ASP A 32 -11.94 -13.19 14.59
CA ASP A 32 -11.47 -14.59 14.51
C ASP A 32 -12.42 -15.52 13.76
N ALA A 33 -12.99 -15.02 12.66
CA ALA A 33 -13.89 -15.83 11.85
C ALA A 33 -13.15 -17.03 11.25
N PRO A 34 -13.67 -18.25 11.45
CA PRO A 34 -13.07 -19.45 10.88
C PRO A 34 -13.19 -19.42 9.35
N THR A 35 -12.18 -20.00 8.70
CA THR A 35 -12.22 -20.30 7.26
C THR A 35 -13.43 -21.18 6.93
N GLU A 36 -13.91 -21.16 5.68
CA GLU A 36 -15.08 -21.96 5.28
C GLU A 36 -14.95 -23.44 5.64
N PRO A 37 -13.83 -24.13 5.34
CA PRO A 37 -13.68 -25.54 5.68
C PRO A 37 -13.70 -25.77 7.20
N MET A 38 -13.00 -24.91 7.96
CA MET A 38 -12.99 -25.00 9.42
C MET A 38 -14.38 -24.74 10.02
N ARG A 39 -15.14 -23.79 9.49
CA ARG A 39 -16.52 -23.52 9.96
C ARG A 39 -17.41 -24.74 9.77
N ALA A 40 -17.30 -25.42 8.63
CA ALA A 40 -18.03 -26.66 8.38
C ALA A 40 -17.62 -27.76 9.36
N ALA A 41 -16.32 -27.91 9.64
CA ALA A 41 -15.84 -28.88 10.62
C ALA A 41 -16.28 -28.58 12.05
N LEU A 42 -16.25 -27.32 12.47
CA LEU A 42 -16.76 -26.90 13.78
C LEU A 42 -18.26 -27.14 13.93
N ALA A 43 -19.05 -26.89 12.87
CA ALA A 43 -20.48 -27.18 12.86
C ALA A 43 -20.77 -28.69 12.97
N ALA A 44 -20.01 -29.52 12.24
CA ALA A 44 -20.12 -30.98 12.33
C ALA A 44 -19.71 -31.52 13.71
N ALA A 45 -18.61 -31.01 14.26
CA ALA A 45 -18.14 -31.33 15.60
C ALA A 45 -19.17 -30.98 16.67
N ALA A 46 -19.84 -29.81 16.55
CA ALA A 46 -20.94 -29.43 17.44
C ALA A 46 -22.13 -30.39 17.36
N ALA A 47 -22.34 -31.05 16.21
CA ALA A 47 -23.34 -32.10 16.01
C ALA A 47 -22.85 -33.51 16.41
N GLY A 48 -21.61 -33.64 16.92
CA GLY A 48 -21.01 -34.90 17.34
C GLY A 48 -20.25 -35.65 16.23
N ASP A 49 -20.12 -35.09 15.03
CA ASP A 49 -19.41 -35.70 13.91
C ASP A 49 -17.99 -35.15 13.76
N HIS A 50 -16.99 -35.98 14.08
CA HIS A 50 -15.59 -35.62 14.02
C HIS A 50 -14.96 -35.81 12.63
N ARG A 51 -15.65 -36.45 11.68
CA ARG A 51 -15.07 -36.83 10.37
C ARG A 51 -14.57 -35.63 9.57
N PRO A 52 -15.29 -34.49 9.48
CA PRO A 52 -14.76 -33.33 8.75
C PRO A 52 -13.51 -32.73 9.39
N ALA A 53 -13.41 -32.71 10.73
CA ALA A 53 -12.21 -32.24 11.43
C ALA A 53 -11.01 -33.16 11.16
N ARG A 54 -11.24 -34.48 11.20
CA ARG A 54 -10.26 -35.50 10.84
C ARG A 54 -9.76 -35.34 9.41
N GLU A 55 -10.65 -35.15 8.44
CA GLU A 55 -10.29 -34.97 7.02
C GLU A 55 -9.44 -33.70 6.80
N LEU A 56 -9.79 -32.59 7.45
CA LEU A 56 -9.01 -31.35 7.37
C LEU A 56 -7.60 -31.50 7.97
N LEU A 57 -7.50 -32.07 9.16
CA LEU A 57 -6.20 -32.27 9.81
C LEU A 57 -5.34 -33.28 9.04
N ALA A 58 -5.93 -34.34 8.50
CA ALA A 58 -5.23 -35.28 7.63
C ALA A 58 -4.70 -34.60 6.36
N ALA A 59 -5.50 -33.75 5.71
CA ALA A 59 -5.08 -33.01 4.51
C ALA A 59 -3.89 -32.07 4.79
N THR A 60 -3.98 -31.27 5.86
CA THR A 60 -2.88 -30.36 6.24
C THR A 60 -1.60 -31.12 6.61
N ARG A 61 -1.72 -32.29 7.26
CA ARG A 61 -0.58 -33.16 7.58
C ARG A 61 0.07 -33.75 6.33
N LEU A 62 -0.73 -34.26 5.39
CA LEU A 62 -0.22 -34.82 4.13
C LEU A 62 0.45 -33.77 3.24
N GLY A 63 -0.08 -32.54 3.24
CA GLY A 63 0.48 -31.41 2.52
C GLY A 63 1.63 -30.68 3.22
N ALA A 64 2.00 -31.09 4.45
CA ALA A 64 2.94 -30.36 5.30
C ALA A 64 2.57 -28.87 5.49
N GLU A 65 1.28 -28.56 5.54
CA GLU A 65 0.72 -27.21 5.74
C GLU A 65 0.76 -26.83 7.24
N TRP A 66 1.96 -26.80 7.83
CA TRP A 66 2.14 -26.73 9.28
C TRP A 66 1.51 -25.49 9.92
N GLU A 67 1.56 -24.35 9.24
CA GLU A 67 0.91 -23.10 9.69
C GLU A 67 -0.60 -23.29 9.86
N ARG A 68 -1.26 -23.74 8.79
CA ARG A 68 -2.71 -23.97 8.77
C ARG A 68 -3.11 -25.07 9.75
N ARG A 69 -2.30 -26.12 9.84
CA ARG A 69 -2.49 -27.19 10.82
C ARG A 69 -2.46 -26.66 12.25
N SER A 70 -1.50 -25.79 12.59
CA SER A 70 -1.39 -25.20 13.92
C SER A 70 -2.63 -24.38 14.29
N GLU A 71 -3.10 -23.54 13.36
CA GLU A 71 -4.32 -22.75 13.52
C GLU A 71 -5.55 -23.66 13.68
N TYR A 72 -5.68 -24.69 12.85
CA TYR A 72 -6.80 -25.62 12.91
C TYR A 72 -6.85 -26.44 14.20
N VAL A 73 -5.70 -26.91 14.69
CA VAL A 73 -5.60 -27.61 15.98
C VAL A 73 -6.08 -26.71 17.12
N ALA A 74 -5.63 -25.45 17.16
CA ALA A 74 -6.03 -24.50 18.20
C ALA A 74 -7.54 -24.18 18.15
N GLU A 75 -8.11 -23.97 16.95
CA GLU A 75 -9.55 -23.74 16.79
C GLU A 75 -10.40 -24.94 17.25
N LEU A 76 -9.97 -26.16 16.90
CA LEU A 76 -10.62 -27.41 17.31
C LEU A 76 -10.49 -27.67 18.82
N ALA A 77 -9.32 -27.41 19.40
CA ALA A 77 -9.10 -27.50 20.84
C ALA A 77 -10.00 -26.53 21.61
N GLY A 78 -10.07 -25.27 21.16
CA GLY A 78 -10.98 -24.28 21.74
C GLY A 78 -12.46 -24.67 21.60
N ALA A 79 -12.85 -25.38 20.54
CA ALA A 79 -14.20 -25.92 20.41
C ALA A 79 -14.46 -27.10 21.37
N ALA A 80 -13.49 -27.99 21.51
CA ALA A 80 -13.54 -29.12 22.44
C ALA A 80 -13.53 -28.67 23.91
N LEU A 81 -12.96 -27.50 24.23
CA LEU A 81 -13.03 -26.90 25.56
C LEU A 81 -14.48 -26.64 25.98
N ARG A 82 -15.30 -26.15 25.04
CA ARG A 82 -16.73 -25.85 25.28
C ARG A 82 -17.62 -27.10 25.17
N ASN A 83 -17.31 -28.00 24.25
CA ASN A 83 -18.07 -29.23 24.02
C ASN A 83 -17.11 -30.38 23.61
N PRO A 84 -16.63 -31.19 24.57
CA PRO A 84 -15.60 -32.20 24.31
C PRO A 84 -16.11 -33.49 23.65
N GLY A 85 -17.42 -33.74 23.63
CA GLY A 85 -17.97 -35.07 23.34
C GLY A 85 -17.61 -35.64 21.96
N TRP A 86 -17.45 -34.80 20.94
CA TRP A 86 -17.05 -35.22 19.60
C TRP A 86 -15.58 -35.68 19.55
N LEU A 87 -14.69 -35.03 20.32
CA LEU A 87 -13.27 -35.39 20.40
C LEU A 87 -13.09 -36.66 21.22
N ASP A 88 -13.82 -36.78 22.33
CA ASP A 88 -13.80 -38.00 23.14
C ASP A 88 -14.32 -39.21 22.33
N ALA A 89 -15.36 -39.02 21.50
CA ALA A 89 -15.84 -40.06 20.57
C ALA A 89 -14.79 -40.43 19.51
N TRP A 90 -14.10 -39.44 18.93
CA TRP A 90 -13.01 -39.69 17.97
C TRP A 90 -11.88 -40.50 18.62
N LEU A 91 -11.44 -40.12 19.81
CA LEU A 91 -10.41 -40.85 20.56
C LEU A 91 -10.86 -42.25 20.99
N ALA A 92 -12.15 -42.47 21.23
CA ALA A 92 -12.68 -43.79 21.54
C ALA A 92 -12.67 -44.71 20.31
N GLU A 93 -13.00 -44.17 19.13
CA GLU A 93 -12.97 -44.89 17.85
C GLU A 93 -11.55 -45.18 17.38
N SER A 94 -10.63 -44.22 17.54
CA SER A 94 -9.24 -44.31 17.07
C SER A 94 -8.27 -43.70 18.10
N PRO A 95 -7.91 -44.45 19.16
CA PRO A 95 -7.08 -43.93 20.26
C PRO A 95 -5.67 -43.49 19.87
N GLU A 96 -5.16 -44.00 18.75
CA GLU A 96 -3.82 -43.70 18.24
C GLU A 96 -3.85 -42.81 16.99
N ASP A 97 -4.99 -42.15 16.71
CA ASP A 97 -5.07 -41.18 15.62
C ASP A 97 -4.17 -39.96 15.97
N PRO A 98 -3.15 -39.66 15.14
CA PRO A 98 -2.20 -38.57 15.43
C PRO A 98 -2.88 -37.20 15.49
N ASP A 99 -3.94 -37.01 14.72
CA ASP A 99 -4.65 -35.74 14.61
C ASP A 99 -5.55 -35.53 15.84
N ALA A 100 -6.26 -36.57 16.29
CA ALA A 100 -7.08 -36.52 17.52
C ALA A 100 -6.23 -36.30 18.78
N VAL A 101 -5.11 -37.02 18.91
CA VAL A 101 -4.23 -36.91 20.09
C VAL A 101 -3.57 -35.54 20.15
N LEU A 102 -3.23 -34.93 19.01
CA LEU A 102 -2.71 -33.57 18.96
C LEU A 102 -3.75 -32.53 19.41
N VAL A 103 -5.00 -32.62 18.93
CA VAL A 103 -6.09 -31.74 19.41
C VAL A 103 -6.31 -31.93 20.91
N LYS A 104 -6.22 -33.16 21.42
CA LYS A 104 -6.31 -33.45 22.85
C LYS A 104 -5.17 -32.81 23.65
N ALA A 105 -3.95 -32.84 23.13
CA ALA A 105 -2.79 -32.23 23.78
C ALA A 105 -2.99 -30.72 23.96
N ASP A 106 -3.40 -30.01 22.90
CA ASP A 106 -3.66 -28.57 22.96
C ASP A 106 -4.88 -28.24 23.85
N LEU A 107 -5.93 -29.07 23.82
CA LEU A 107 -7.07 -28.96 24.73
C LEU A 107 -6.65 -29.09 26.22
N CYS A 108 -5.74 -30.00 26.55
CA CYS A 108 -5.25 -30.14 27.92
C CYS A 108 -4.55 -28.86 28.40
N ILE A 109 -3.78 -28.22 27.51
CA ILE A 109 -3.16 -26.92 27.77
C ILE A 109 -4.23 -25.84 27.95
N ASP A 110 -5.20 -25.74 27.03
CA ASP A 110 -6.30 -24.76 27.14
C ASP A 110 -7.07 -24.88 28.45
N ARG A 111 -7.37 -26.12 28.90
CA ARG A 111 -8.03 -26.38 30.19
C ARG A 111 -7.22 -25.86 31.37
N ALA A 112 -5.90 -26.08 31.36
CA ALA A 112 -5.03 -25.57 32.41
C ALA A 112 -5.11 -24.03 32.45
N TRP A 113 -4.97 -23.35 31.31
CA TRP A 113 -5.03 -21.90 31.24
C TRP A 113 -6.42 -21.32 31.56
N GLU A 114 -7.51 -22.05 31.31
CA GLU A 114 -8.86 -21.65 31.73
C GLU A 114 -8.98 -21.60 33.27
N ILE A 115 -8.42 -22.59 33.97
CA ILE A 115 -8.43 -22.62 35.45
C ILE A 115 -7.58 -21.50 36.05
N ARG A 116 -6.35 -21.31 35.54
CA ARG A 116 -5.46 -20.23 35.99
C ARG A 116 -6.05 -18.86 35.70
N THR A 117 -6.87 -18.77 34.65
CA THR A 117 -7.35 -17.55 33.99
C THR A 117 -6.22 -16.76 33.31
N GLY A 118 -6.61 -15.76 32.50
CA GLY A 118 -5.67 -14.85 31.86
C GLY A 118 -5.08 -13.76 32.78
N ALA A 119 -5.36 -13.79 34.08
CA ALA A 119 -4.92 -12.78 35.03
C ALA A 119 -3.39 -12.81 35.26
N ARG A 120 -2.82 -11.68 35.72
CA ARG A 120 -1.41 -11.61 36.14
C ARG A 120 -1.22 -12.55 37.35
N ALA A 121 -0.02 -13.12 37.50
CA ALA A 121 0.25 -14.13 38.53
C ALA A 121 -0.10 -13.67 39.97
N LYS A 122 0.07 -12.38 40.27
CA LYS A 122 -0.29 -11.77 41.56
C LYS A 122 -1.79 -11.80 41.88
N ASP A 123 -2.64 -11.98 40.87
CA ASP A 123 -4.10 -11.91 40.94
C ASP A 123 -4.76 -13.31 40.87
N VAL A 124 -3.95 -14.38 40.83
CA VAL A 124 -4.41 -15.79 40.77
C VAL A 124 -4.26 -16.44 42.15
N SER A 125 -5.30 -17.17 42.59
CA SER A 125 -5.28 -17.81 43.92
C SER A 125 -4.32 -19.00 43.98
N GLN A 126 -3.88 -19.37 45.18
CA GLN A 126 -3.00 -20.54 45.38
C GLN A 126 -3.67 -21.85 44.92
N ASP A 127 -4.96 -22.02 45.17
CA ASP A 127 -5.71 -23.22 44.74
C ASP A 127 -5.80 -23.32 43.21
N GLN A 128 -5.99 -22.18 42.52
CA GLN A 128 -5.97 -22.12 41.06
C GLN A 128 -4.59 -22.50 40.51
N PHE A 129 -3.51 -22.03 41.14
CA PHE A 129 -2.15 -22.43 40.76
C PHE A 129 -1.91 -23.92 40.95
N GLN A 130 -2.34 -24.49 42.07
CA GLN A 130 -2.17 -25.92 42.32
C GLN A 130 -2.91 -26.76 41.27
N ALA A 131 -4.16 -26.42 40.97
CA ALA A 131 -4.93 -27.10 39.94
C ALA A 131 -4.34 -26.91 38.53
N PHE A 132 -3.79 -25.72 38.24
CA PHE A 132 -3.09 -25.43 37.00
C PHE A 132 -1.88 -26.35 36.78
N PHE A 133 -1.00 -26.47 37.79
CA PHE A 133 0.18 -27.33 37.68
C PHE A 133 -0.19 -28.80 37.53
N THR A 134 -1.17 -29.29 38.30
CA THR A 134 -1.66 -30.67 38.15
C THR A 134 -2.13 -30.97 36.73
N LEU A 135 -2.87 -30.05 36.10
CA LEU A 135 -3.33 -30.23 34.72
C LEU A 135 -2.21 -30.19 33.69
N LEU A 136 -1.16 -29.40 33.94
CA LEU A 136 0.02 -29.39 33.07
C LEU A 136 0.81 -30.70 33.17
N ASP A 137 0.99 -31.23 34.38
CA ASP A 137 1.62 -32.54 34.60
C ASP A 137 0.85 -33.65 33.85
N ASP A 138 -0.48 -33.60 33.87
CA ASP A 138 -1.34 -34.53 33.12
C ASP A 138 -1.26 -34.34 31.60
N ALA A 139 -0.91 -33.13 31.12
CA ALA A 139 -0.78 -32.82 29.70
C ALA A 139 0.53 -33.34 29.10
N ALA A 140 1.63 -33.35 29.86
CA ALA A 140 2.95 -33.77 29.40
C ALA A 140 3.01 -35.14 28.69
N PRO A 141 2.40 -36.23 29.21
CA PRO A 141 2.39 -37.52 28.50
C PRO A 141 1.56 -37.48 27.20
N VAL A 142 0.50 -36.66 27.14
CA VAL A 142 -0.33 -36.52 25.92
C VAL A 142 0.43 -35.77 24.83
N ILE A 143 1.18 -34.72 25.21
CA ILE A 143 2.05 -33.97 24.29
C ILE A 143 3.14 -34.87 23.73
N SER A 144 3.80 -35.65 24.59
CA SER A 144 4.83 -36.61 24.19
C SER A 144 4.25 -37.64 23.22
N ARG A 145 3.06 -38.18 23.52
CA ARG A 145 2.38 -39.13 22.63
C ARG A 145 2.02 -38.51 21.27
N ALA A 146 1.58 -37.25 21.24
CA ALA A 146 1.30 -36.54 19.99
C ALA A 146 2.56 -36.40 19.12
N ALA A 147 3.71 -36.07 19.73
CA ALA A 147 4.99 -35.99 19.03
C ALA A 147 5.45 -37.36 18.49
N ASP A 148 5.26 -38.44 19.26
CA ASP A 148 5.62 -39.80 18.84
C ASP A 148 4.77 -40.34 17.68
N LEU A 149 3.47 -40.00 17.65
CA LEU A 149 2.54 -40.48 16.63
C LEU A 149 2.75 -39.82 15.26
N ASN A 150 3.32 -38.62 15.21
CA ASN A 150 3.73 -37.97 13.97
C ASN A 150 5.08 -37.23 14.15
N PRO A 151 6.21 -37.96 14.09
CA PRO A 151 7.52 -37.38 14.40
C PRO A 151 7.99 -36.26 13.47
N ALA A 152 7.38 -36.06 12.31
CA ALA A 152 7.70 -34.95 11.40
C ALA A 152 6.93 -33.66 11.73
N ASP A 153 5.90 -33.73 12.57
CA ASP A 153 5.01 -32.62 12.89
C ASP A 153 5.67 -31.61 13.83
N PRO A 154 5.77 -30.31 13.48
CA PRO A 154 6.25 -29.30 14.41
C PRO A 154 5.18 -28.88 15.43
N VAL A 155 3.89 -29.14 15.19
CA VAL A 155 2.80 -28.60 16.00
C VAL A 155 2.76 -29.16 17.44
N PRO A 156 3.04 -30.46 17.72
CA PRO A 156 3.21 -30.95 19.08
C PRO A 156 4.26 -30.16 19.88
N TRP A 157 5.33 -29.71 19.22
CA TRP A 157 6.39 -28.92 19.86
C TRP A 157 5.96 -27.47 20.13
N ARG A 158 5.07 -26.89 19.32
CA ARG A 158 4.38 -25.64 19.71
C ARG A 158 3.64 -25.83 21.04
N VAL A 159 2.87 -26.92 21.16
CA VAL A 159 2.13 -27.24 22.39
C VAL A 159 3.09 -27.48 23.56
N ALA A 160 4.21 -28.18 23.33
CA ALA A 160 5.25 -28.40 24.32
C ALA A 160 5.92 -27.09 24.79
N LEU A 161 6.14 -26.12 23.91
CA LEU A 161 6.65 -24.80 24.27
C LEU A 161 5.64 -24.02 25.12
N THR A 162 4.34 -24.10 24.80
CA THR A 162 3.28 -23.49 25.64
C THR A 162 3.20 -24.18 27.01
N HIS A 163 3.38 -25.51 27.04
CA HIS A 163 3.48 -26.26 28.28
C HIS A 163 4.69 -25.78 29.11
N ALA A 164 5.88 -25.69 28.50
CA ALA A 164 7.10 -25.23 29.17
C ALA A 164 6.96 -23.83 29.78
N LEU A 165 6.25 -22.93 29.09
CA LEU A 165 5.87 -21.61 29.61
C LEU A 165 5.02 -21.72 30.88
N GLY A 166 3.97 -22.54 30.85
CA GLY A 166 3.05 -22.68 31.99
C GLY A 166 3.65 -23.45 33.18
N SER A 167 4.39 -24.52 32.89
CA SER A 167 4.95 -25.44 33.89
C SER A 167 6.22 -24.90 34.55
N GLN A 168 6.65 -23.68 34.18
CA GLN A 168 7.90 -23.09 34.62
C GLN A 168 9.11 -23.98 34.33
N ALA A 169 9.12 -24.59 33.14
CA ALA A 169 10.19 -25.49 32.75
C ALA A 169 11.54 -24.73 32.74
N PRO A 170 12.62 -25.37 33.21
CA PRO A 170 13.94 -24.77 33.16
C PRO A 170 14.41 -24.57 31.70
N ARG A 171 15.40 -23.69 31.53
CA ARG A 171 15.85 -23.23 30.22
C ARG A 171 16.34 -24.35 29.29
N ASP A 172 16.98 -25.37 29.85
CA ASP A 172 17.46 -26.55 29.12
C ASP A 172 16.32 -27.38 28.52
N VAL A 173 15.21 -27.53 29.23
CA VAL A 173 14.01 -28.20 28.72
C VAL A 173 13.36 -27.38 27.61
N PHE A 174 13.27 -26.06 27.79
CA PHE A 174 12.80 -25.15 26.74
C PHE A 174 13.67 -25.24 25.48
N ASP A 175 15.00 -25.17 25.64
CA ASP A 175 15.96 -25.22 24.53
C ASP A 175 15.88 -26.57 23.79
N ALA A 176 15.61 -27.68 24.49
CA ALA A 176 15.38 -28.99 23.89
C ALA A 176 14.09 -29.01 23.03
N TYR A 177 12.97 -28.52 23.55
CA TYR A 177 11.72 -28.42 22.78
C TYR A 177 11.85 -27.47 21.59
N TRP A 178 12.59 -26.38 21.77
CA TRP A 178 12.89 -25.44 20.70
C TRP A 178 13.71 -26.07 19.58
N ALA A 179 14.74 -26.85 19.94
CA ALA A 179 15.56 -27.57 18.96
C ALA A 179 14.71 -28.57 18.14
N GLU A 180 13.81 -29.30 18.79
CA GLU A 180 12.90 -30.22 18.10
C GLU A 180 11.92 -29.49 17.15
N ALA A 181 11.39 -28.33 17.56
CA ALA A 181 10.53 -27.51 16.71
C ALA A 181 11.27 -27.01 15.45
N VAL A 182 12.46 -26.42 15.62
CA VAL A 182 13.26 -25.85 14.53
C VAL A 182 13.79 -26.94 13.60
N ALA A 183 14.16 -28.11 14.12
CA ALA A 183 14.63 -29.23 13.31
C ALA A 183 13.56 -29.72 12.29
N ARG A 184 12.28 -29.59 12.62
CA ARG A 184 11.16 -30.02 11.77
C ARG A 184 10.67 -28.93 10.83
N ALA A 185 10.50 -27.72 11.36
CA ALA A 185 10.01 -26.58 10.59
C ALA A 185 10.68 -25.28 11.05
N PRO A 186 11.86 -24.94 10.50
CA PRO A 186 12.63 -23.76 10.91
C PRO A 186 11.89 -22.43 10.82
N HIS A 187 10.88 -22.35 9.94
CA HIS A 187 10.11 -21.14 9.68
C HIS A 187 8.67 -21.17 10.23
N HIS A 188 8.33 -22.13 11.11
CA HIS A 188 6.97 -22.25 11.64
C HIS A 188 6.65 -21.13 12.65
N TYR A 189 5.84 -20.15 12.23
CA TYR A 189 5.51 -18.94 12.98
C TYR A 189 4.92 -19.24 14.35
N GLY A 190 4.02 -20.23 14.46
CA GLY A 190 3.41 -20.59 15.74
C GLY A 190 4.45 -21.03 16.80
N CYS A 191 5.47 -21.80 16.41
CA CYS A 191 6.53 -22.20 17.34
C CYS A 191 7.38 -21.00 17.75
N HIS A 192 7.74 -20.16 16.79
CA HIS A 192 8.52 -18.93 17.04
C HIS A 192 7.77 -17.95 17.95
N ALA A 193 6.46 -17.76 17.74
CA ALA A 193 5.64 -16.89 18.56
C ALA A 193 5.51 -17.40 20.02
N THR A 194 5.32 -18.71 20.22
CA THR A 194 5.31 -19.31 21.55
C THR A 194 6.68 -19.24 22.23
N ALA A 195 7.76 -19.50 21.49
CA ALA A 195 9.12 -19.37 22.02
C ALA A 195 9.44 -17.93 22.45
N LEU A 196 9.02 -16.95 21.65
CA LEU A 196 9.13 -15.53 21.99
C LEU A 196 8.44 -15.20 23.33
N GLN A 197 7.25 -15.76 23.59
CA GLN A 197 6.54 -15.55 24.86
C GLN A 197 7.34 -16.07 26.07
N TYR A 198 8.00 -17.22 25.96
CA TYR A 198 8.86 -17.75 27.02
C TYR A 198 10.02 -16.80 27.36
N LEU A 199 10.58 -16.17 26.33
CA LEU A 199 11.70 -15.24 26.43
C LEU A 199 11.29 -13.81 26.84
N CYS A 200 9.99 -13.51 26.97
CA CYS A 200 9.55 -12.20 27.47
C CYS A 200 10.04 -11.96 28.91
N ALA A 201 10.30 -10.69 29.25
CA ALA A 201 10.72 -10.28 30.61
C ALA A 201 9.70 -10.63 31.71
N LYS A 202 8.40 -10.66 31.38
CA LYS A 202 7.33 -11.06 32.32
C LYS A 202 7.34 -12.56 32.66
N TRP A 203 8.15 -13.35 31.95
CA TRP A 203 8.28 -14.79 32.10
C TRP A 203 9.72 -15.14 32.50
N TYR A 204 10.52 -15.73 31.61
CA TYR A 204 11.82 -16.31 31.95
C TYR A 204 13.00 -15.66 31.23
N GLY A 205 12.78 -14.65 30.40
CA GLY A 205 13.83 -13.94 29.66
C GLY A 205 13.94 -12.46 30.01
N SER A 206 14.38 -11.65 29.05
CA SER A 206 14.47 -10.19 29.14
C SER A 206 13.92 -9.53 27.88
N HIS A 207 13.68 -8.21 27.91
CA HIS A 207 13.25 -7.49 26.72
C HIS A 207 14.30 -7.59 25.60
N GLU A 208 15.59 -7.47 25.95
CA GLU A 208 16.70 -7.61 24.99
C GLU A 208 16.74 -9.01 24.38
N GLU A 209 16.66 -10.05 25.22
CA GLU A 209 16.66 -11.44 24.73
C GLU A 209 15.47 -11.72 23.80
N MET A 210 14.29 -11.24 24.16
CA MET A 210 13.07 -11.36 23.36
C MET A 210 13.24 -10.71 21.98
N PHE A 211 13.72 -9.45 21.94
CA PHE A 211 13.93 -8.75 20.67
C PHE A 211 15.04 -9.39 19.83
N ASP A 212 16.18 -9.75 20.45
CA ASP A 212 17.29 -10.39 19.75
C ASP A 212 16.88 -11.74 19.14
N PHE A 213 16.03 -12.50 19.83
CA PHE A 213 15.41 -13.70 19.27
C PHE A 213 14.50 -13.38 18.07
N ALA A 214 13.60 -12.40 18.22
CA ALA A 214 12.67 -12.00 17.17
C ALA A 214 13.37 -11.52 15.90
N GLU A 215 14.40 -10.68 16.07
CA GLU A 215 15.17 -10.09 14.97
C GLU A 215 15.97 -11.16 14.22
N ARG A 216 16.68 -12.04 14.94
CA ARG A 216 17.40 -13.17 14.32
C ARG A 216 16.46 -14.10 13.55
N ALA A 217 15.28 -14.39 14.08
CA ALA A 217 14.29 -15.21 13.38
C ALA A 217 13.82 -14.54 12.07
N ALA A 218 13.57 -13.24 12.11
CA ALA A 218 13.16 -12.46 10.93
C ALA A 218 14.29 -12.32 9.89
N GLU A 219 15.55 -12.17 10.32
CA GLU A 219 16.71 -12.04 9.43
C GLU A 219 17.02 -13.34 8.67
N ASN A 220 16.79 -14.49 9.31
CA ASN A 220 17.00 -15.80 8.70
C ASN A 220 15.79 -16.29 7.90
N ALA A 221 14.69 -15.53 7.84
CA ALA A 221 13.47 -15.93 7.16
C ALA A 221 13.53 -15.65 5.65
N LEU A 222 12.84 -16.50 4.88
CA LEU A 222 12.63 -16.26 3.44
C LEU A 222 11.70 -15.05 3.20
N PRO A 223 11.85 -14.33 2.08
CA PRO A 223 10.96 -13.23 1.72
C PRO A 223 9.48 -13.64 1.76
N GLY A 224 8.64 -12.80 2.35
CA GLY A 224 7.21 -13.06 2.53
C GLY A 224 6.84 -13.95 3.72
N SER A 225 7.81 -14.53 4.44
CA SER A 225 7.55 -15.34 5.64
C SER A 225 6.90 -14.53 6.77
N LYS A 226 5.93 -15.12 7.47
CA LYS A 226 5.29 -14.55 8.67
C LYS A 226 6.30 -14.22 9.79
N LEU A 227 7.48 -14.85 9.80
CA LEU A 227 8.53 -14.54 10.76
C LEU A 227 9.03 -13.10 10.69
N HIS A 228 8.88 -12.41 9.56
CA HIS A 228 9.19 -10.98 9.50
C HIS A 228 8.30 -10.12 10.42
N ALA A 229 7.14 -10.63 10.86
CA ALA A 229 6.30 -9.99 11.86
C ALA A 229 6.67 -10.30 13.32
N LEU A 230 7.66 -11.18 13.56
CA LEU A 230 8.01 -11.56 14.93
C LEU A 230 8.60 -10.39 15.76
N PRO A 231 9.45 -9.50 15.20
CA PRO A 231 9.85 -8.26 15.88
C PRO A 231 8.68 -7.34 16.22
N LEU A 232 7.63 -7.30 15.39
CA LEU A 232 6.43 -6.53 15.70
C LEU A 232 5.71 -7.11 16.93
N LEU A 233 5.67 -8.44 17.07
CA LEU A 233 5.11 -9.07 18.26
C LEU A 233 5.91 -8.72 19.52
N ALA A 234 7.25 -8.75 19.45
CA ALA A 234 8.12 -8.27 20.53
C ALA A 234 7.84 -6.80 20.89
N ALA A 235 7.67 -5.95 19.88
CA ALA A 235 7.34 -4.54 20.07
C ALA A 235 5.98 -4.33 20.74
N ILE A 236 4.95 -5.10 20.38
CA ILE A 236 3.64 -5.03 21.05
C ILE A 236 3.73 -5.50 22.50
N GLU A 237 4.45 -6.60 22.77
CA GLU A 237 4.65 -7.08 24.14
C GLU A 237 5.35 -6.03 25.00
N TYR A 238 6.33 -5.32 24.44
CA TYR A 238 7.04 -4.26 25.16
C TYR A 238 6.20 -2.99 25.33
N GLU A 239 5.60 -2.46 24.26
CA GLU A 239 4.90 -1.15 24.27
C GLU A 239 3.50 -1.19 24.89
N VAL A 240 2.81 -2.35 24.82
CA VAL A 240 1.39 -2.45 25.19
C VAL A 240 1.19 -3.30 26.44
N VAL A 241 1.97 -4.38 26.59
CA VAL A 241 1.75 -5.38 27.66
C VAL A 241 2.65 -5.13 28.86
N SER A 242 3.88 -4.65 28.63
CA SER A 242 4.82 -4.30 29.69
C SER A 242 4.54 -2.92 30.28
N ASP A 243 4.82 -2.76 31.57
CA ASP A 243 4.81 -1.46 32.25
C ASP A 243 6.17 -0.72 32.10
N ASP A 244 7.14 -1.32 31.38
CA ASP A 244 8.53 -0.85 31.27
C ASP A 244 8.81 0.04 30.03
N SER A 245 7.82 0.25 29.15
CA SER A 245 7.98 1.14 28.00
C SER A 245 8.00 2.60 28.45
N THR A 246 9.21 3.16 28.53
CA THR A 246 9.45 4.55 28.92
C THR A 246 10.49 5.18 27.99
N ALA A 247 10.62 6.52 28.01
CA ALA A 247 11.58 7.22 27.15
C ALA A 247 13.05 6.78 27.36
N ASP A 248 13.39 6.32 28.57
CA ASP A 248 14.72 5.82 28.94
C ASP A 248 14.71 4.29 29.11
N GLY A 249 13.76 3.60 28.49
CA GLY A 249 13.60 2.15 28.58
C GLY A 249 14.75 1.36 27.91
N PRO A 250 14.88 0.06 28.22
CA PRO A 250 15.98 -0.78 27.72
C PRO A 250 15.96 -0.98 26.19
N ILE A 251 14.80 -0.85 25.56
CA ILE A 251 14.64 -1.04 24.11
C ILE A 251 14.52 0.33 23.43
N GLY A 252 15.48 0.62 22.55
CA GLY A 252 15.50 1.84 21.76
C GLY A 252 14.32 1.94 20.80
N ARG A 253 13.80 3.16 20.65
CA ARG A 253 12.66 3.45 19.76
C ARG A 253 12.93 3.10 18.29
N ASP A 254 14.19 3.16 17.88
CA ASP A 254 14.65 2.76 16.55
C ASP A 254 14.38 1.27 16.24
N ARG A 255 14.53 0.37 17.22
CA ARG A 255 14.19 -1.06 17.06
C ARG A 255 12.69 -1.26 16.87
N ILE A 256 11.88 -0.52 17.63
CA ILE A 256 10.41 -0.55 17.57
C ILE A 256 9.92 -0.03 16.22
N ASP A 257 10.46 1.09 15.76
CA ASP A 257 10.10 1.67 14.46
C ASP A 257 10.56 0.76 13.30
N ALA A 258 11.73 0.11 13.43
CA ALA A 258 12.21 -0.88 12.47
C ALA A 258 11.30 -2.12 12.41
N ALA A 259 10.82 -2.60 13.56
CA ALA A 259 9.86 -3.71 13.64
C ALA A 259 8.54 -3.37 12.93
N ALA A 260 7.99 -2.18 13.17
CA ALA A 260 6.78 -1.71 12.50
C ALA A 260 6.99 -1.53 10.98
N ALA A 261 8.14 -1.00 10.55
CA ALA A 261 8.48 -0.84 9.14
C ALA A 261 8.59 -2.20 8.42
N ARG A 262 9.28 -3.18 9.03
CA ARG A 262 9.42 -4.53 8.49
C ARG A 262 8.06 -5.24 8.37
N ALA A 263 7.19 -5.12 9.37
CA ALA A 263 5.85 -5.71 9.29
C ALA A 263 4.93 -5.01 8.28
N LEU A 264 5.13 -3.70 8.05
CA LEU A 264 4.43 -2.97 7.00
C LEU A 264 4.85 -3.44 5.60
N GLU A 265 6.15 -3.66 5.38
CA GLU A 265 6.66 -4.26 4.15
C GLU A 265 6.08 -5.66 3.95
N LEU A 266 6.12 -6.51 4.99
CA LEU A 266 5.52 -7.84 4.98
C LEU A 266 4.03 -7.79 4.62
N SER A 267 3.27 -6.82 5.13
CA SER A 267 1.86 -6.65 4.80
C SER A 267 1.61 -6.53 3.29
N GLY A 268 2.55 -5.94 2.55
CA GLY A 268 2.50 -5.81 1.09
C GLY A 268 2.70 -7.12 0.32
N TRP A 269 3.24 -8.17 0.95
CA TRP A 269 3.41 -9.50 0.34
C TRP A 269 2.12 -10.30 0.24
N TYR A 270 1.11 -9.96 1.04
CA TYR A 270 -0.17 -10.67 1.10
C TYR A 270 -1.27 -9.86 0.41
N ALA A 271 -2.24 -10.55 -0.18
CA ALA A 271 -3.39 -9.88 -0.77
C ALA A 271 -4.17 -9.05 0.28
N PRO A 272 -4.79 -7.92 -0.08
CA PRO A 272 -5.74 -7.25 0.80
C PRO A 272 -6.87 -8.20 1.20
N GLY A 273 -7.18 -8.26 2.51
CA GLY A 273 -8.18 -9.17 3.05
C GLY A 273 -7.72 -10.63 3.21
N ASP A 274 -6.42 -10.93 3.05
CA ASP A 274 -5.89 -12.27 3.29
C ASP A 274 -6.01 -12.67 4.79
N PRO A 275 -6.74 -13.76 5.13
CA PRO A 275 -6.89 -14.23 6.51
C PRO A 275 -5.59 -14.64 7.18
N GLU A 276 -4.60 -15.12 6.42
CA GLU A 276 -3.30 -15.57 6.95
C GLU A 276 -2.48 -14.39 7.48
N ALA A 277 -2.59 -13.22 6.84
CA ALA A 277 -1.93 -12.00 7.28
C ALA A 277 -2.71 -11.23 8.36
N ALA A 278 -3.98 -11.58 8.61
CA ALA A 278 -4.84 -10.83 9.51
C ALA A 278 -4.26 -10.73 10.93
N GLY A 279 -3.60 -11.78 11.43
CA GLY A 279 -2.95 -11.81 12.75
C GLY A 279 -2.00 -10.64 12.97
N PHE A 280 -0.92 -10.59 12.17
CA PHE A 280 0.09 -9.54 12.32
C PHE A 280 -0.40 -8.18 11.83
N ARG A 281 -1.31 -8.12 10.85
CA ARG A 281 -1.86 -6.83 10.38
C ARG A 281 -2.66 -6.11 11.46
N ASN A 282 -3.42 -6.85 12.29
CA ASN A 282 -4.13 -6.26 13.43
C ASN A 282 -3.14 -5.69 14.48
N HIS A 283 -2.04 -6.39 14.75
CA HIS A 283 -0.95 -5.89 15.61
C HIS A 283 -0.26 -4.65 15.02
N LEU A 284 -0.01 -4.67 13.71
CA LEU A 284 0.60 -3.56 12.98
C LEU A 284 -0.28 -2.32 13.02
N ALA A 285 -1.60 -2.48 12.85
CA ALA A 285 -2.54 -1.36 12.93
C ALA A 285 -2.47 -0.66 14.29
N LEU A 286 -2.47 -1.43 15.39
CA LEU A 286 -2.32 -0.85 16.73
C LEU A 286 -0.97 -0.14 16.89
N MET A 287 0.13 -0.75 16.46
CA MET A 287 1.47 -0.15 16.58
C MET A 287 1.60 1.15 15.79
N LEU A 288 1.05 1.20 14.57
CA LEU A 288 1.03 2.42 13.75
C LEU A 288 0.16 3.53 14.37
N ILE A 289 -0.91 3.17 15.06
CA ILE A 289 -1.74 4.11 15.81
C ILE A 289 -0.97 4.70 16.98
N LEU A 290 -0.29 3.87 17.77
CA LEU A 290 0.56 4.32 18.89
C LEU A 290 1.71 5.22 18.39
N ALA A 291 2.21 4.98 17.18
CA ALA A 291 3.21 5.82 16.51
C ALA A 291 2.63 7.06 15.80
N GLU A 292 1.32 7.32 15.89
CA GLU A 292 0.60 8.39 15.19
C GLU A 292 0.76 8.38 13.65
N ARG A 293 1.05 7.23 13.05
CA ARG A 293 1.21 7.02 11.60
C ARG A 293 -0.13 6.74 10.93
N TRP A 294 -1.05 7.71 11.02
CA TRP A 294 -2.47 7.54 10.69
C TRP A 294 -2.77 7.10 9.25
N THR A 295 -2.04 7.63 8.26
CA THR A 295 -2.24 7.27 6.84
C THR A 295 -1.88 5.81 6.60
N GLU A 296 -0.79 5.35 7.18
CA GLU A 296 -0.32 3.96 7.04
C GLU A 296 -1.24 3.02 7.83
N ALA A 297 -1.69 3.42 9.02
CA ALA A 297 -2.69 2.67 9.76
C ALA A 297 -4.00 2.51 8.96
N LEU A 298 -4.44 3.55 8.23
CA LEU A 298 -5.60 3.47 7.34
C LEU A 298 -5.38 2.46 6.22
N ASP A 299 -4.19 2.44 5.61
CA ASP A 299 -3.83 1.44 4.59
C ASP A 299 -3.78 0.02 5.15
N VAL A 300 -3.29 -0.17 6.37
CA VAL A 300 -3.33 -1.46 7.04
C VAL A 300 -4.77 -1.88 7.35
N PHE A 301 -5.66 -0.98 7.79
CA PHE A 301 -7.08 -1.32 7.96
C PHE A 301 -7.76 -1.74 6.66
N ARG A 302 -7.37 -1.14 5.52
CA ARG A 302 -7.82 -1.60 4.19
C ARG A 302 -7.30 -3.01 3.91
N ALA A 303 -6.03 -3.28 4.21
CA ALA A 303 -5.40 -4.58 4.01
C ALA A 303 -5.94 -5.68 4.96
N ILE A 304 -6.40 -5.32 6.16
CA ILE A 304 -7.08 -6.26 7.08
C ILE A 304 -8.43 -6.70 6.51
N GLY A 305 -9.16 -5.79 5.87
CA GLY A 305 -10.49 -6.06 5.37
C GLY A 305 -11.47 -6.38 6.50
N VAL A 306 -12.14 -7.53 6.40
CA VAL A 306 -13.19 -7.96 7.35
C VAL A 306 -12.66 -8.80 8.52
N HIS A 307 -11.36 -9.10 8.53
CA HIS A 307 -10.74 -10.08 9.43
C HIS A 307 -10.13 -9.40 10.67
N ALA A 308 -10.99 -8.94 11.58
CA ALA A 308 -10.53 -8.53 12.91
C ALA A 308 -10.05 -9.76 13.69
N ARG A 309 -9.11 -9.55 14.61
CA ARG A 309 -8.54 -10.61 15.47
C ARG A 309 -8.75 -10.26 16.92
N ARG A 310 -8.88 -11.22 17.84
CA ARG A 310 -9.05 -10.91 19.26
C ARG A 310 -7.90 -10.05 19.80
N PHE A 311 -6.67 -10.43 19.48
CA PHE A 311 -5.47 -9.66 19.78
C PHE A 311 -5.02 -8.84 18.56
N PRO A 312 -4.58 -7.59 18.76
CA PRO A 312 -4.21 -6.98 20.05
C PRO A 312 -5.37 -6.28 20.78
N TRP A 313 -6.56 -6.18 20.18
CA TRP A 313 -7.64 -5.33 20.70
C TRP A 313 -8.15 -5.72 22.09
N ALA A 314 -8.02 -7.00 22.46
CA ALA A 314 -8.32 -7.48 23.80
C ALA A 314 -7.44 -6.86 24.91
N TYR A 315 -6.29 -6.26 24.57
CA TYR A 315 -5.48 -5.52 25.54
C TYR A 315 -6.10 -4.19 25.95
N VAL A 316 -6.95 -3.60 25.09
CA VAL A 316 -7.52 -2.26 25.28
C VAL A 316 -9.03 -2.27 25.51
N GLY A 317 -9.73 -3.38 25.23
CA GLY A 317 -11.16 -3.50 25.47
C GLY A 317 -11.80 -4.70 24.76
N GLU A 318 -13.10 -4.59 24.43
CA GLU A 318 -13.81 -5.62 23.67
C GLU A 318 -13.34 -5.59 22.21
N SER A 319 -12.80 -6.71 21.72
CA SER A 319 -12.00 -6.73 20.49
C SER A 319 -12.69 -6.15 19.26
N ARG A 320 -13.98 -6.46 19.04
CA ARG A 320 -14.69 -5.96 17.86
C ARG A 320 -14.96 -4.47 17.97
N LYS A 321 -15.44 -4.02 19.12
CA LYS A 321 -15.71 -2.61 19.41
C LYS A 321 -14.45 -1.79 19.28
N GLU A 322 -13.36 -2.19 19.92
CA GLU A 322 -12.09 -1.45 19.89
C GLU A 322 -11.53 -1.39 18.46
N PHE A 323 -11.52 -2.50 17.71
CA PHE A 323 -11.12 -2.49 16.30
C PHE A 323 -11.88 -1.42 15.50
N LEU A 324 -13.20 -1.36 15.65
CA LEU A 324 -14.05 -0.41 14.92
C LEU A 324 -13.85 1.04 15.41
N GLU A 325 -13.70 1.25 16.72
CA GLU A 325 -13.46 2.58 17.31
C GLU A 325 -12.10 3.14 16.87
N PHE A 326 -11.03 2.33 16.91
CA PHE A 326 -9.72 2.71 16.40
C PHE A 326 -9.75 2.95 14.88
N ARG A 327 -10.44 2.10 14.11
CA ARG A 327 -10.63 2.30 12.66
C ARG A 327 -11.32 3.63 12.36
N LEU A 328 -12.37 3.97 13.11
CA LEU A 328 -13.06 5.25 12.99
C LEU A 328 -12.14 6.41 13.41
N GLY A 329 -11.43 6.28 14.52
CA GLY A 329 -10.45 7.25 15.02
C GLY A 329 -9.37 7.57 13.99
N VAL A 330 -8.79 6.54 13.36
CA VAL A 330 -7.81 6.69 12.28
C VAL A 330 -8.39 7.47 11.10
N ARG A 331 -9.60 7.13 10.63
CA ARG A 331 -10.27 7.89 9.55
C ARG A 331 -10.44 9.36 9.91
N MET A 332 -10.82 9.64 11.16
CA MET A 332 -11.02 10.99 11.67
C MET A 332 -9.70 11.77 11.76
N GLN A 333 -8.61 11.11 12.17
CA GLN A 333 -7.28 11.75 12.20
C GLN A 333 -6.76 12.05 10.79
N VAL A 334 -6.88 11.10 9.86
CA VAL A 334 -6.52 11.32 8.46
C VAL A 334 -7.35 12.46 7.85
N ALA A 335 -8.66 12.52 8.14
CA ALA A 335 -9.53 13.62 7.70
C ALA A 335 -9.07 14.97 8.24
N SER A 336 -8.62 15.01 9.51
CA SER A 336 -8.16 16.23 10.18
C SER A 336 -6.84 16.76 9.61
N GLN A 337 -5.96 15.85 9.21
CA GLN A 337 -4.66 16.14 8.61
C GLN A 337 -4.76 16.47 7.11
N THR A 338 -5.83 16.02 6.44
CA THR A 338 -6.06 16.33 5.03
C THR A 338 -6.29 17.84 4.85
N PRO A 339 -5.52 18.53 3.98
CA PRO A 339 -5.72 19.95 3.71
C PRO A 339 -7.17 20.24 3.30
N PHE A 340 -7.73 21.38 3.73
CA PHE A 340 -9.16 21.68 3.51
C PHE A 340 -9.57 21.59 2.03
N PHE A 341 -8.73 22.08 1.11
CA PHE A 341 -8.96 21.96 -0.34
C PHE A 341 -8.25 20.77 -1.00
N GLY A 342 -7.60 19.91 -0.21
CA GLY A 342 -6.96 18.68 -0.65
C GLY A 342 -7.97 17.55 -0.87
N ARG A 343 -7.46 16.41 -1.35
CA ARG A 343 -8.21 15.15 -1.42
C ARG A 343 -7.66 14.21 -0.33
N PRO A 344 -8.51 13.41 0.33
CA PRO A 344 -8.04 12.31 1.18
C PRO A 344 -7.01 11.42 0.49
N PRO A 345 -6.09 10.81 1.26
CA PRO A 345 -5.22 9.76 0.73
C PRO A 345 -6.08 8.65 0.12
N GLN A 346 -5.84 8.39 -1.15
CA GLN A 346 -6.43 7.25 -1.86
C GLN A 346 -5.77 5.95 -1.37
N PRO A 347 -6.43 4.79 -1.54
CA PRO A 347 -5.79 3.51 -1.28
C PRO A 347 -4.45 3.48 -2.00
N ALA A 348 -3.41 3.00 -1.32
CA ALA A 348 -2.17 2.67 -2.00
C ALA A 348 -2.52 1.79 -3.21
N ALA A 349 -2.03 2.15 -4.40
CA ALA A 349 -2.14 1.26 -5.55
C ALA A 349 -1.55 -0.10 -5.10
N PRO A 350 -2.20 -1.24 -5.42
CA PRO A 350 -1.70 -2.53 -4.99
C PRO A 350 -0.22 -2.61 -5.31
N ALA A 351 0.59 -2.90 -4.30
CA ALA A 351 2.02 -3.12 -4.48
C ALA A 351 2.14 -4.12 -5.62
N ALA A 352 2.88 -3.74 -6.66
CA ALA A 352 3.00 -4.56 -7.84
C ALA A 352 3.57 -5.90 -7.36
N ALA A 353 2.83 -7.00 -7.60
CA ALA A 353 3.17 -8.32 -7.07
C ALA A 353 4.66 -8.63 -7.30
N PRO A 354 5.34 -9.36 -6.41
CA PRO A 354 6.68 -9.86 -6.71
C PRO A 354 6.63 -10.68 -8.01
N GLY A 355 7.28 -10.16 -9.07
CA GLY A 355 7.19 -10.70 -10.44
C GLY A 355 6.28 -9.92 -11.40
N SER A 356 5.71 -8.79 -10.99
CA SER A 356 4.97 -7.88 -11.86
C SER A 356 5.87 -7.31 -12.96
N VAL A 357 5.35 -7.32 -14.19
CA VAL A 357 6.04 -6.77 -15.36
C VAL A 357 6.33 -5.29 -15.08
N PRO A 358 7.60 -4.84 -15.16
CA PRO A 358 7.95 -3.46 -14.84
C PRO A 358 7.13 -2.48 -15.66
N ALA A 359 6.78 -1.34 -15.08
CA ALA A 359 6.01 -0.32 -15.76
C ALA A 359 6.69 0.04 -17.10
N PRO A 360 5.95 0.03 -18.22
CA PRO A 360 6.42 0.41 -19.54
C PRO A 360 7.25 1.68 -19.53
N ARG A 361 8.47 1.57 -20.06
CA ARG A 361 9.35 2.72 -20.27
C ARG A 361 9.06 3.31 -21.64
N SER A 362 8.93 4.64 -21.68
CA SER A 362 8.59 5.36 -22.90
C SER A 362 9.54 6.52 -23.15
N LEU A 363 9.85 6.76 -24.42
CA LEU A 363 10.75 7.81 -24.88
C LEU A 363 10.17 8.37 -26.18
N ALA A 364 10.03 9.68 -26.28
CA ALA A 364 9.65 10.33 -27.52
C ALA A 364 10.86 10.97 -28.21
N ILE A 365 10.93 10.82 -29.53
CA ILE A 365 11.88 11.51 -30.41
C ILE A 365 11.09 12.53 -31.22
N ALA A 366 11.27 13.81 -30.93
CA ALA A 366 10.62 14.92 -31.63
C ALA A 366 11.56 15.51 -32.70
N ALA A 367 11.05 15.72 -33.91
CA ALA A 367 11.82 16.28 -35.03
C ALA A 367 11.88 17.81 -34.96
N ALA A 368 12.21 18.35 -33.78
CA ALA A 368 12.33 19.78 -33.50
C ALA A 368 13.37 20.02 -32.39
N PRO A 369 14.00 21.20 -32.33
CA PRO A 369 15.01 21.52 -31.33
C PRO A 369 14.38 21.69 -29.94
N PRO A 370 15.16 21.50 -28.85
CA PRO A 370 14.60 21.40 -27.49
C PRO A 370 13.74 22.58 -27.05
N HIS A 371 14.04 23.80 -27.53
CA HIS A 371 13.30 25.01 -27.16
C HIS A 371 11.89 25.04 -27.78
N GLU A 372 11.73 24.61 -29.04
CA GLU A 372 10.41 24.51 -29.70
C GLU A 372 9.57 23.43 -29.04
N VAL A 373 10.18 22.29 -28.73
CA VAL A 373 9.49 21.18 -28.04
C VAL A 373 9.08 21.60 -26.62
N ALA A 374 9.94 22.32 -25.90
CA ALA A 374 9.63 22.82 -24.56
C ALA A 374 8.46 23.82 -24.58
N GLU A 375 8.42 24.72 -25.58
CA GLU A 375 7.33 25.69 -25.76
C GLU A 375 5.99 25.00 -26.04
N ALA A 376 5.97 24.06 -26.99
CA ALA A 376 4.77 23.28 -27.31
C ALA A 376 4.33 22.38 -26.14
N ALA A 377 5.27 21.91 -25.32
CA ALA A 377 5.00 21.05 -24.18
C ALA A 377 4.53 21.79 -22.91
N LEU A 378 4.57 23.13 -22.87
CA LEU A 378 4.17 23.93 -21.71
C LEU A 378 2.75 23.63 -21.20
N MET A 379 1.87 23.18 -22.09
CA MET A 379 0.45 22.93 -21.83
C MET A 379 0.11 21.45 -21.62
N CYS A 380 1.10 20.54 -21.63
CA CYS A 380 0.87 19.10 -21.51
C CYS A 380 0.37 18.65 -20.11
N GLY A 381 0.54 19.50 -19.09
CA GLY A 381 0.01 19.24 -17.74
C GLY A 381 0.70 18.09 -17.00
N VAL A 382 1.83 17.60 -17.52
CA VAL A 382 2.74 16.60 -16.94
C VAL A 382 4.16 17.17 -16.89
N SER A 383 5.01 16.64 -16.02
CA SER A 383 6.44 16.99 -15.98
C SER A 383 7.18 16.18 -17.04
N LEU A 384 7.94 16.85 -17.88
CA LEU A 384 8.71 16.24 -18.97
C LEU A 384 10.17 16.62 -18.84
N ARG A 385 11.08 15.72 -19.20
CA ARG A 385 12.49 16.05 -19.38
C ARG A 385 12.81 16.02 -20.86
N ILE A 386 13.43 17.09 -21.35
CA ILE A 386 13.74 17.30 -22.77
C ILE A 386 15.25 17.41 -22.90
N ALA A 387 15.86 16.59 -23.76
CA ALA A 387 17.30 16.61 -24.02
C ALA A 387 17.59 16.81 -25.51
N PRO A 388 18.67 17.53 -25.87
CA PRO A 388 19.08 17.66 -27.26
C PRO A 388 19.48 16.31 -27.86
N ALA A 389 19.11 16.09 -29.12
CA ALA A 389 19.54 14.96 -29.93
C ALA A 389 20.30 15.45 -31.18
N ARG A 390 20.91 14.53 -31.94
CA ARG A 390 21.59 14.89 -33.21
C ARG A 390 20.60 15.54 -34.20
N SER A 391 21.12 16.45 -35.04
CA SER A 391 20.38 17.05 -36.18
C SER A 391 19.18 17.94 -35.79
N SER A 392 19.30 18.76 -34.74
CA SER A 392 18.23 19.68 -34.29
C SER A 392 16.94 18.96 -33.87
N MET A 393 17.05 17.74 -33.35
CA MET A 393 15.94 16.95 -32.80
C MET A 393 16.03 16.91 -31.26
N SER A 394 14.99 16.40 -30.61
CA SER A 394 14.93 16.31 -29.15
C SER A 394 14.44 14.96 -28.67
N TYR A 395 15.03 14.47 -27.58
CA TYR A 395 14.46 13.40 -26.77
C TYR A 395 13.53 13.99 -25.71
N VAL A 396 12.42 13.32 -25.46
CA VAL A 396 11.46 13.69 -24.41
C VAL A 396 11.08 12.46 -23.61
N GLU A 397 11.23 12.53 -22.28
CA GLU A 397 10.77 11.49 -21.35
C GLU A 397 9.80 12.07 -20.32
N LEU A 398 8.96 11.22 -19.76
CA LEU A 398 8.09 11.56 -18.64
C LEU A 398 8.89 11.55 -17.35
N VAL A 399 8.74 12.59 -16.52
CA VAL A 399 9.35 12.62 -15.18
C VAL A 399 8.29 12.21 -14.15
N PRO A 400 8.53 11.17 -13.34
CA PRO A 400 7.62 10.77 -12.27
C PRO A 400 7.33 11.96 -11.34
N ASP A 401 6.04 12.31 -11.18
CA ASP A 401 5.60 13.39 -10.30
C ASP A 401 5.09 12.77 -8.98
N PRO A 402 5.64 13.12 -7.81
CA PRO A 402 5.13 12.64 -6.52
C PRO A 402 3.70 13.11 -6.21
N SER A 403 3.11 14.01 -7.02
CA SER A 403 1.76 14.55 -6.85
C SER A 403 1.00 14.65 -8.20
N PRO A 404 0.58 13.53 -8.82
CA PRO A 404 0.00 13.54 -10.15
C PRO A 404 -1.27 14.39 -10.25
N GLY A 405 -1.45 15.08 -11.38
CA GLY A 405 -2.63 15.90 -11.62
C GLY A 405 -3.92 15.10 -11.82
N ARG A 406 -5.09 15.73 -11.61
CA ARG A 406 -6.43 15.12 -11.76
C ARG A 406 -6.68 14.35 -13.07
N ARG A 407 -5.98 14.69 -14.16
CA ARG A 407 -6.05 13.96 -15.45
C ARG A 407 -5.03 12.82 -15.56
N ALA A 408 -3.89 12.93 -14.89
CA ALA A 408 -2.86 11.89 -14.88
C ALA A 408 -3.24 10.68 -14.01
N THR A 409 -4.12 10.86 -13.02
CA THR A 409 -4.66 9.77 -12.19
C THR A 409 -5.62 8.82 -12.91
N LEU A 410 -6.03 9.12 -14.16
CA LEU A 410 -6.95 8.30 -14.94
C LEU A 410 -6.27 7.49 -16.05
N ALA A 411 -4.98 7.71 -16.28
CA ALA A 411 -4.20 7.09 -17.35
C ALA A 411 -3.02 6.34 -16.72
N ALA A 412 -2.92 5.02 -16.99
CA ALA A 412 -1.71 4.27 -16.68
C ALA A 412 -0.51 4.94 -17.39
N GLY A 413 0.68 4.97 -16.77
CA GLY A 413 1.83 5.76 -17.22
C GLY A 413 2.17 5.68 -18.71
N GLU A 414 1.81 4.58 -19.38
CA GLU A 414 1.86 4.35 -20.84
C GLU A 414 1.19 5.43 -21.69
N GLU A 415 0.01 5.88 -21.25
CA GLU A 415 -0.80 6.83 -22.00
C GLU A 415 -0.36 8.26 -21.76
N LEU A 416 0.42 8.55 -20.70
CA LEU A 416 0.76 9.93 -20.34
C LEU A 416 1.75 10.57 -21.31
N LEU A 417 2.84 9.89 -21.66
CA LEU A 417 3.77 10.43 -22.67
C LEU A 417 3.14 10.42 -24.07
N THR A 418 2.34 9.40 -24.37
CA THR A 418 1.58 9.29 -25.62
C THR A 418 0.57 10.44 -25.77
N ALA A 419 -0.17 10.77 -24.70
CA ALA A 419 -1.08 11.91 -24.66
C ALA A 419 -0.35 13.27 -24.61
N ALA A 420 0.82 13.33 -23.99
CA ALA A 420 1.68 14.51 -24.06
C ALA A 420 2.15 14.76 -25.50
N ALA A 421 2.57 13.71 -26.21
CA ALA A 421 2.98 13.78 -27.62
C ALA A 421 1.84 14.24 -28.54
N ASP A 422 0.61 13.82 -28.26
CA ASP A 422 -0.57 14.37 -28.94
C ASP A 422 -0.66 15.89 -28.74
N ASN A 423 -0.53 16.37 -27.50
CA ASN A 423 -0.62 17.79 -27.17
C ASN A 423 0.54 18.62 -27.74
N PHE A 424 1.80 18.22 -27.54
CA PHE A 424 2.95 19.02 -27.98
C PHE A 424 3.19 18.94 -29.50
N THR A 425 2.57 18.00 -30.22
CA THR A 425 2.58 18.00 -31.69
C THR A 425 1.34 18.69 -32.28
N THR A 426 0.41 19.16 -31.46
CA THR A 426 -0.81 19.86 -31.93
C THR A 426 -0.46 21.25 -32.42
N GLY A 427 -0.82 21.57 -33.67
CA GLY A 427 -0.50 22.86 -34.30
C GLY A 427 0.90 22.94 -34.90
N GLU A 428 1.74 21.94 -34.64
CA GLU A 428 3.13 21.91 -35.07
C GLU A 428 3.32 21.23 -36.43
N LYS A 429 4.37 21.66 -37.16
CA LYS A 429 4.73 21.10 -38.47
C LYS A 429 5.63 19.88 -38.37
N TRP A 430 6.24 19.63 -37.23
CA TRP A 430 7.17 18.53 -36.99
C TRP A 430 6.47 17.32 -36.35
N PRO A 431 6.87 16.08 -36.68
CA PRO A 431 6.35 14.86 -36.05
C PRO A 431 7.11 14.47 -34.78
N ALA A 432 6.52 13.53 -34.03
CA ALA A 432 7.18 12.85 -32.92
C ALA A 432 6.93 11.34 -32.96
N LEU A 433 7.97 10.55 -32.68
CA LEU A 433 7.88 9.09 -32.57
C LEU A 433 8.03 8.68 -31.10
N VAL A 434 6.96 8.14 -30.50
CA VAL A 434 6.96 7.64 -29.11
C VAL A 434 7.32 6.17 -29.13
N LEU A 435 8.48 5.82 -28.60
CA LEU A 435 8.98 4.45 -28.40
C LEU A 435 8.51 3.92 -27.05
N ARG A 436 8.22 2.62 -26.99
CA ARG A 436 7.76 1.91 -25.80
C ARG A 436 8.52 0.60 -25.62
N ARG A 437 8.84 0.27 -24.37
CA ARG A 437 9.41 -1.02 -23.96
C ARG A 437 8.80 -1.45 -22.62
N THR A 438 8.29 -2.68 -22.58
CA THR A 438 7.74 -3.32 -21.38
C THR A 438 8.23 -4.76 -21.35
N ALA A 439 9.22 -5.07 -20.51
CA ALA A 439 9.93 -6.35 -20.54
C ALA A 439 10.40 -6.72 -21.97
N ASP A 440 9.81 -7.75 -22.58
CA ASP A 440 10.09 -8.29 -23.91
C ASP A 440 9.20 -7.70 -25.03
N ARG A 441 8.24 -6.83 -24.67
CA ARG A 441 7.35 -6.14 -25.62
C ARG A 441 7.90 -4.78 -26.01
N TYR A 442 7.96 -4.51 -27.31
CA TYR A 442 8.51 -3.28 -27.88
C TYR A 442 7.49 -2.68 -28.82
N GLY A 443 7.38 -1.36 -28.87
CA GLY A 443 6.45 -0.74 -29.81
C GLY A 443 6.73 0.72 -30.07
N PHE A 444 5.95 1.31 -30.96
CA PHE A 444 5.98 2.74 -31.19
C PHE A 444 4.60 3.29 -31.53
N THR A 445 4.46 4.62 -31.40
CA THR A 445 3.34 5.40 -31.91
C THR A 445 3.88 6.65 -32.58
N LEU A 446 3.52 6.88 -33.85
CA LEU A 446 3.87 8.06 -34.61
C LEU A 446 2.79 9.13 -34.45
N PHE A 447 3.19 10.34 -34.03
CA PHE A 447 2.32 11.52 -33.95
C PHE A 447 2.71 12.58 -34.97
N HIS A 448 1.71 13.15 -35.63
CA HIS A 448 1.89 14.32 -36.49
C HIS A 448 0.61 15.17 -36.54
N LYS A 449 0.74 16.46 -36.19
CA LYS A 449 -0.36 17.43 -36.06
C LYS A 449 -1.40 17.02 -35.01
N GLY A 450 -0.95 16.56 -33.83
CA GLY A 450 -1.86 16.13 -32.75
C GLY A 450 -2.78 14.98 -33.15
N LYS A 451 -2.24 14.01 -33.91
CA LYS A 451 -2.95 12.77 -34.27
C LYS A 451 -1.96 11.62 -34.37
N ALA A 452 -2.31 10.47 -33.79
CA ALA A 452 -1.61 9.22 -34.03
C ALA A 452 -1.81 8.78 -35.49
N ARG A 453 -0.71 8.68 -36.24
CA ARG A 453 -0.70 8.31 -37.67
C ARG A 453 -0.40 6.84 -37.91
N ALA A 454 0.40 6.25 -37.03
CA ALA A 454 0.77 4.84 -37.08
C ALA A 454 1.05 4.34 -35.67
N ARG A 455 0.78 3.06 -35.40
CA ARG A 455 1.18 2.39 -34.17
C ARG A 455 1.58 0.96 -34.50
N HIS A 456 2.55 0.44 -33.79
CA HIS A 456 2.98 -0.95 -33.93
C HIS A 456 3.44 -1.50 -32.59
N LEU A 457 3.23 -2.79 -32.38
CA LEU A 457 3.68 -3.53 -31.20
C LEU A 457 4.30 -4.85 -31.65
N TRP A 458 5.56 -5.06 -31.29
CA TRP A 458 6.24 -6.34 -31.31
C TRP A 458 6.04 -7.01 -29.95
N ASP A 459 5.08 -7.93 -29.90
CA ASP A 459 4.83 -8.80 -28.75
C ASP A 459 5.28 -10.22 -29.10
N PRO A 460 6.25 -10.82 -28.37
CA PRO A 460 6.74 -12.17 -28.66
C PRO A 460 5.66 -13.25 -28.58
N THR A 461 4.58 -13.00 -27.87
CA THR A 461 3.45 -13.92 -27.71
C THR A 461 2.36 -13.75 -28.77
N ALA A 462 2.42 -12.68 -29.56
CA ALA A 462 1.46 -12.38 -30.62
C ALA A 462 1.89 -12.99 -31.97
N PRO A 463 0.93 -13.35 -32.84
CA PRO A 463 1.26 -13.81 -34.20
C PRO A 463 1.99 -12.71 -34.98
N VAL A 464 2.82 -13.11 -35.94
CA VAL A 464 3.52 -12.19 -36.84
C VAL A 464 2.51 -11.28 -37.54
N THR A 465 2.74 -9.97 -37.47
CA THR A 465 1.86 -8.95 -38.07
C THR A 465 1.59 -9.25 -39.54
N ASP A 466 0.33 -9.07 -39.94
CA ASP A 466 -0.11 -9.28 -41.32
C ASP A 466 0.66 -8.36 -42.29
N HIS A 467 0.87 -8.84 -43.52
CA HIS A 467 1.61 -8.07 -44.52
C HIS A 467 0.90 -6.77 -44.90
N ALA A 468 -0.43 -6.77 -45.01
CA ALA A 468 -1.18 -5.56 -45.35
C ALA A 468 -1.15 -4.54 -44.20
N GLU A 469 -1.24 -4.99 -42.96
CA GLU A 469 -1.11 -4.13 -41.77
C GLU A 469 0.30 -3.51 -41.66
N ALA A 470 1.35 -4.32 -41.88
CA ALA A 470 2.73 -3.84 -41.89
C ALA A 470 2.99 -2.87 -43.05
N ALA A 471 2.43 -3.14 -44.24
CA ALA A 471 2.52 -2.24 -45.39
C ALA A 471 1.83 -0.89 -45.14
N ALA A 472 0.64 -0.89 -44.53
CA ALA A 472 -0.08 0.32 -44.17
C ALA A 472 0.70 1.15 -43.12
N THR A 473 1.25 0.49 -42.10
CA THR A 473 2.09 1.13 -41.08
C THR A 473 3.37 1.72 -41.69
N ALA A 474 4.04 0.99 -42.57
CA ALA A 474 5.23 1.47 -43.28
C ALA A 474 4.93 2.68 -44.18
N GLN A 475 3.79 2.69 -44.88
CA GLN A 475 3.35 3.83 -45.68
C GLN A 475 3.06 5.06 -44.82
N ALA A 476 2.41 4.88 -43.67
CA ALA A 476 2.12 5.97 -42.74
C ALA A 476 3.41 6.57 -42.14
N LEU A 477 4.42 5.73 -41.87
CA LEU A 477 5.76 6.18 -41.46
C LEU A 477 6.45 6.98 -42.59
N ALA A 478 6.50 6.43 -43.81
CA ALA A 478 7.15 7.05 -44.97
C ALA A 478 6.48 8.36 -45.43
N ALA A 479 5.18 8.53 -45.15
CA ALA A 479 4.44 9.76 -45.43
C ALA A 479 4.83 10.93 -44.50
N VAL A 480 5.37 10.62 -43.32
CA VAL A 480 5.70 11.62 -42.29
C VAL A 480 7.21 11.83 -42.18
N PHE A 481 7.98 10.75 -42.20
CA PHE A 481 9.44 10.79 -42.34
C PHE A 481 9.76 10.43 -43.79
N PRO A 482 10.38 11.33 -44.57
CA PRO A 482 10.60 11.12 -46.01
C PRO A 482 11.61 9.99 -46.25
N VAL A 483 11.12 8.75 -46.26
CA VAL A 483 11.88 7.55 -46.58
C VAL A 483 11.67 7.21 -48.06
N PRO A 484 12.73 7.10 -48.88
CA PRO A 484 12.61 6.89 -50.34
C PRO A 484 11.90 5.59 -50.76
N ASP A 485 11.99 4.54 -49.95
CA ASP A 485 11.38 3.23 -50.20
C ASP A 485 10.81 2.66 -48.90
N PRO A 486 9.48 2.39 -48.79
CA PRO A 486 8.88 1.85 -47.58
C PRO A 486 9.06 0.32 -47.42
N ARG A 487 9.52 -0.41 -48.46
CA ARG A 487 9.65 -1.89 -48.41
C ARG A 487 10.58 -2.41 -47.29
N PRO A 488 11.73 -1.77 -47.00
CA PRO A 488 12.56 -2.14 -45.85
C PRO A 488 11.81 -2.01 -44.51
N LEU A 489 10.96 -0.98 -44.35
CA LEU A 489 10.17 -0.79 -43.14
C LEU A 489 9.17 -1.94 -42.94
N VAL A 490 8.54 -2.45 -44.00
CA VAL A 490 7.64 -3.62 -43.94
C VAL A 490 8.40 -4.85 -43.44
N THR A 491 9.64 -5.02 -43.88
CA THR A 491 10.51 -6.12 -43.45
C THR A 491 10.86 -6.00 -41.97
N LEU A 492 11.19 -4.79 -41.49
CA LEU A 492 11.47 -4.53 -40.07
C LEU A 492 10.25 -4.76 -39.17
N LEU A 493 9.06 -4.36 -39.61
CA LEU A 493 7.82 -4.55 -38.85
C LEU A 493 7.47 -6.04 -38.67
N ARG A 494 7.83 -6.90 -39.63
CA ARG A 494 7.49 -8.33 -39.66
C ARG A 494 8.66 -9.28 -39.39
N GLY A 495 9.90 -8.80 -39.32
CA GLY A 495 11.10 -9.65 -39.24
C GLY A 495 11.14 -10.51 -37.98
N THR A 496 11.93 -11.58 -38.01
CA THR A 496 12.04 -12.57 -36.89
C THR A 496 13.16 -12.27 -35.89
N ASN A 497 13.95 -11.21 -36.14
CA ASN A 497 15.04 -10.78 -35.25
C ASN A 497 14.50 -10.24 -33.92
N SER A 498 15.39 -9.96 -32.96
CA SER A 498 14.97 -9.49 -31.64
C SER A 498 14.12 -8.20 -31.77
N PRO A 499 13.04 -8.03 -30.98
CA PRO A 499 12.24 -6.80 -31.00
C PRO A 499 13.05 -5.52 -30.75
N ALA A 500 14.11 -5.60 -29.94
CA ALA A 500 15.00 -4.49 -29.62
C ALA A 500 15.84 -4.02 -30.82
N GLU A 501 16.42 -4.97 -31.56
CA GLU A 501 17.15 -4.68 -32.81
C GLU A 501 16.20 -4.07 -33.84
N ARG A 502 15.00 -4.65 -34.01
CA ARG A 502 13.98 -4.12 -34.94
C ARG A 502 13.56 -2.68 -34.63
N GLN A 503 13.34 -2.36 -33.35
CA GLN A 503 13.02 -0.99 -32.95
C GLN A 503 14.17 -0.02 -33.24
N SER A 504 15.42 -0.45 -33.01
CA SER A 504 16.61 0.37 -33.26
C SER A 504 16.88 0.58 -34.76
N GLU A 505 16.77 -0.49 -35.55
CA GLU A 505 16.89 -0.44 -37.02
C GLU A 505 15.77 0.40 -37.65
N LEU A 506 14.55 0.35 -37.10
CA LEU A 506 13.45 1.21 -37.54
C LEU A 506 13.76 2.69 -37.30
N VAL A 507 14.21 3.04 -36.10
CA VAL A 507 14.61 4.43 -35.77
C VAL A 507 15.70 4.91 -36.73
N ALA A 508 16.70 4.07 -37.01
CA ALA A 508 17.76 4.38 -37.97
C ALA A 508 17.23 4.57 -39.40
N ALA A 509 16.33 3.68 -39.87
CA ALA A 509 15.73 3.76 -41.20
C ALA A 509 14.86 5.01 -41.40
N LEU A 510 14.29 5.57 -40.33
CA LEU A 510 13.55 6.83 -40.35
C LEU A 510 14.47 8.07 -40.30
N GLY A 511 15.79 7.90 -40.23
CA GLY A 511 16.76 8.98 -40.11
C GLY A 511 16.72 9.68 -38.74
N LEU A 512 16.18 9.02 -37.72
CA LEU A 512 16.09 9.54 -36.37
C LEU A 512 17.38 9.26 -35.58
N PRO A 513 17.68 10.07 -34.56
CA PRO A 513 18.86 9.84 -33.72
C PRO A 513 18.74 8.50 -32.97
N PRO A 514 19.86 7.81 -32.69
CA PRO A 514 19.84 6.48 -32.08
C PRO A 514 19.17 6.51 -30.69
N ILE A 515 18.62 5.39 -30.27
CA ILE A 515 17.98 5.29 -28.95
C ILE A 515 19.08 5.39 -27.87
N PRO A 516 18.93 6.20 -26.82
CA PRO A 516 19.90 6.28 -25.73
C PRO A 516 20.18 4.93 -25.07
N ALA A 517 21.45 4.69 -24.70
CA ALA A 517 21.86 3.47 -24.03
C ALA A 517 21.13 3.31 -22.68
N GLY A 518 20.65 2.10 -22.38
CA GLY A 518 19.88 1.83 -21.16
C GLY A 518 18.38 2.16 -21.26
N PHE A 519 17.86 2.48 -22.46
CA PHE A 519 16.41 2.63 -22.67
C PHE A 519 15.66 1.33 -22.30
N GLY A 520 14.80 1.43 -21.27
CA GLY A 520 14.06 0.30 -20.70
C GLY A 520 14.72 -0.38 -19.50
N GLU A 521 15.94 0.02 -19.13
CA GLU A 521 16.67 -0.51 -17.97
C GLU A 521 16.75 0.49 -16.82
N ARG A 522 16.56 1.79 -17.11
CA ARG A 522 16.55 2.88 -16.13
C ARG A 522 15.25 3.67 -16.20
N ASP A 523 14.87 4.27 -15.08
CA ASP A 523 13.63 5.01 -14.92
C ASP A 523 13.66 6.40 -15.57
N GLU A 524 14.81 7.07 -15.51
CA GLU A 524 15.04 8.41 -16.06
C GLU A 524 16.32 8.39 -16.92
N ILE A 525 16.18 8.01 -18.19
CA ILE A 525 17.31 7.77 -19.10
C ILE A 525 17.93 9.07 -19.60
N LEU A 526 17.19 10.18 -19.61
CA LEU A 526 17.68 11.48 -20.03
C LEU A 526 18.29 12.30 -18.88
N ALA A 527 18.13 11.88 -17.62
CA ALA A 527 18.62 12.64 -16.45
C ALA A 527 20.15 12.86 -16.45
N GLY A 528 20.91 11.95 -17.06
CA GLY A 528 22.37 12.03 -17.17
C GLY A 528 22.90 12.55 -18.50
N LEU A 529 22.04 13.03 -19.41
CA LEU A 529 22.47 13.56 -20.70
C LEU A 529 22.81 15.05 -20.62
N ASP A 530 23.93 15.43 -21.23
CA ASP A 530 24.36 16.83 -21.30
C ASP A 530 23.31 17.70 -22.03
N GLY A 531 22.90 18.78 -21.36
CA GLY A 531 21.88 19.70 -21.89
C GLY A 531 20.43 19.27 -21.66
N ALA A 532 20.17 18.20 -20.89
CA ALA A 532 18.82 17.83 -20.48
C ALA A 532 18.18 18.88 -19.56
N GLN A 533 16.95 19.27 -19.87
CA GLN A 533 16.17 20.27 -19.14
C GLN A 533 14.89 19.66 -18.59
N LEU A 534 14.62 19.91 -17.30
CA LEU A 534 13.36 19.53 -16.67
C LEU A 534 12.31 20.60 -16.92
N LEU A 535 11.28 20.25 -17.69
CA LEU A 535 10.05 21.03 -17.80
C LEU A 535 9.05 20.56 -16.74
N ALA A 536 9.08 21.22 -15.58
CA ALA A 536 8.15 20.93 -14.50
C ALA A 536 6.70 21.27 -14.90
N ARG A 537 5.76 20.42 -14.49
CA ARG A 537 4.31 20.61 -14.70
C ARG A 537 3.86 22.01 -14.28
N ARG A 538 3.26 22.75 -15.22
CA ARG A 538 2.61 24.04 -14.93
C ARG A 538 1.13 23.83 -14.64
N GLY A 539 0.66 24.33 -13.49
CA GLY A 539 -0.78 24.38 -13.22
C GLY A 539 -1.49 25.26 -14.25
N VAL A 540 -2.66 24.86 -14.73
CA VAL A 540 -3.45 25.57 -15.75
C VAL A 540 -3.68 27.06 -15.41
N PHE A 541 -3.74 27.39 -14.11
CA PHE A 541 -3.89 28.78 -13.62
C PHE A 541 -2.56 29.55 -13.43
N LYS A 542 -1.40 28.87 -13.41
CA LYS A 542 -0.07 29.47 -13.29
C LYS A 542 0.51 29.81 -14.68
N GLY A 543 0.25 28.99 -15.70
CA GLY A 543 0.65 29.27 -17.08
C GLY A 543 0.04 30.56 -17.64
N ILE A 544 -1.25 30.82 -17.37
CA ILE A 544 -1.94 32.07 -17.73
C ILE A 544 -1.38 33.29 -16.96
N ARG A 545 -0.81 33.07 -15.77
CA ARG A 545 -0.20 34.10 -14.93
C ARG A 545 1.24 34.41 -15.34
N ASP A 546 2.00 33.41 -15.80
CA ASP A 546 3.41 33.56 -16.15
C ASP A 546 3.61 34.08 -17.59
N THR A 547 2.64 33.92 -18.50
CA THR A 547 2.61 34.75 -19.74
C THR A 547 2.36 36.24 -19.43
N MET A 548 1.95 36.57 -18.20
CA MET A 548 1.74 37.94 -17.72
C MET A 548 2.80 38.39 -16.72
N SER A 549 3.84 37.59 -16.44
CA SER A 549 4.78 37.89 -15.35
C SER A 549 6.21 37.46 -15.72
N THR A 550 6.89 38.24 -16.55
CA THR A 550 8.34 38.41 -16.40
C THR A 550 8.58 39.32 -15.21
N ASP A 551 9.06 38.77 -14.09
CA ASP A 551 9.55 39.56 -12.98
C ASP A 551 11.02 39.95 -13.26
N LEU A 552 11.18 41.04 -14.02
CA LEU A 552 12.28 41.99 -13.85
C LEU A 552 11.63 43.38 -13.87
N GLY A 553 11.24 43.87 -12.69
CA GLY A 553 10.86 45.27 -12.42
C GLY A 553 9.48 45.70 -12.93
N SER A 554 8.65 46.26 -12.05
CA SER A 554 7.55 47.14 -12.50
C SER A 554 8.09 48.49 -12.99
N PRO A 555 7.42 49.20 -13.92
CA PRO A 555 6.86 48.77 -15.20
C PRO A 555 7.28 49.73 -16.35
N ALA A 556 7.18 49.33 -17.62
CA ALA A 556 7.28 50.27 -18.74
C ALA A 556 6.03 50.15 -19.64
N PHE A 557 5.20 51.19 -19.58
CA PHE A 557 3.98 51.45 -20.34
C PHE A 557 2.66 50.83 -19.82
N PRO A 558 1.61 51.66 -19.63
CA PRO A 558 0.28 51.16 -19.30
C PRO A 558 -0.29 50.42 -20.51
N VAL A 559 -0.41 49.09 -20.39
CA VAL A 559 -1.15 48.32 -21.39
C VAL A 559 -2.63 48.76 -21.31
N PRO A 560 -3.24 49.25 -22.40
CA PRO A 560 -4.60 49.76 -22.36
C PRO A 560 -5.55 48.61 -22.01
N ARG A 561 -6.12 48.69 -20.81
CA ARG A 561 -7.11 47.70 -20.37
C ARG A 561 -8.33 47.77 -21.30
N PRO A 562 -8.78 46.65 -21.89
CA PRO A 562 -9.86 46.65 -22.88
C PRO A 562 -11.14 47.21 -22.27
N ARG A 563 -12.03 47.85 -23.07
CA ARG A 563 -13.29 48.44 -22.58
C ARG A 563 -14.10 47.49 -21.69
N ARG A 564 -14.14 46.20 -22.03
CA ARG A 564 -14.81 45.15 -21.25
C ARG A 564 -14.27 45.01 -19.82
N TRP A 565 -12.97 45.23 -19.61
CA TRP A 565 -12.33 45.16 -18.29
C TRP A 565 -12.83 46.26 -17.35
N TRP A 566 -13.00 47.48 -17.88
CA TRP A 566 -13.56 48.63 -17.15
C TRP A 566 -15.04 48.45 -16.87
N VAL A 567 -15.81 48.04 -17.88
CA VAL A 567 -17.26 47.83 -17.77
C VAL A 567 -17.59 46.78 -16.73
N LEU A 568 -16.90 45.63 -16.73
CA LEU A 568 -17.15 44.55 -15.77
C LEU A 568 -16.87 44.97 -14.31
N ARG A 569 -15.83 45.77 -14.08
CA ARG A 569 -15.45 46.21 -12.73
C ARG A 569 -16.29 47.37 -12.22
N MET A 570 -16.66 48.30 -13.09
CA MET A 570 -17.62 49.35 -12.77
C MET A 570 -19.00 48.75 -12.48
N ALA A 571 -19.46 47.80 -13.31
CA ALA A 571 -20.72 47.08 -13.07
C ALA A 571 -20.67 46.26 -11.76
N GLY A 572 -19.55 45.58 -11.48
CA GLY A 572 -19.34 44.88 -10.23
C GLY A 572 -19.38 45.81 -9.01
N LEU A 573 -18.84 47.03 -9.11
CA LEU A 573 -18.85 48.02 -8.03
C LEU A 573 -20.25 48.61 -7.82
N VAL A 574 -20.99 48.89 -8.90
CA VAL A 574 -22.40 49.32 -8.86
C VAL A 574 -23.30 48.26 -8.24
N LEU A 575 -22.99 46.97 -8.39
CA LEU A 575 -23.74 45.88 -7.77
C LEU A 575 -23.35 45.65 -6.29
N LEU A 576 -22.05 45.67 -5.99
CA LEU A 576 -21.53 45.26 -4.68
C LEU A 576 -21.58 46.38 -3.63
N VAL A 577 -21.53 47.65 -4.03
CA VAL A 577 -21.62 48.77 -3.06
C VAL A 577 -23.01 48.87 -2.42
N PRO A 578 -24.13 48.80 -3.17
CA PRO A 578 -25.46 48.75 -2.56
C PRO A 578 -25.67 47.49 -1.73
N ALA A 579 -25.14 46.33 -2.18
CA ALA A 579 -25.21 45.08 -1.42
C ALA A 579 -24.44 45.17 -0.10
N ALA A 580 -23.26 45.78 -0.09
CA ALA A 580 -22.49 46.04 1.12
C ALA A 580 -23.21 47.04 2.04
N ALA A 581 -23.73 48.14 1.49
CA ALA A 581 -24.47 49.15 2.26
C ALA A 581 -25.75 48.56 2.89
N PHE A 582 -26.51 47.77 2.14
CA PHE A 582 -27.69 47.05 2.64
C PHE A 582 -27.30 46.04 3.74
N ALA A 583 -26.20 45.30 3.55
CA ALA A 583 -25.70 44.35 4.54
C ALA A 583 -25.19 45.00 5.84
N TRP A 584 -24.76 46.26 5.79
CA TRP A 584 -24.40 47.04 6.99
C TRP A 584 -25.60 47.75 7.64
N TRP A 585 -26.65 48.05 6.87
CA TRP A 585 -27.85 48.73 7.35
C TRP A 585 -28.90 47.77 7.93
N SER A 586 -28.96 46.53 7.43
CA SER A 586 -29.98 45.56 7.82
C SER A 586 -29.57 44.78 9.08
N PRO A 587 -30.30 44.89 10.21
CA PRO A 587 -29.94 44.25 11.47
C PRO A 587 -29.97 42.71 11.43
N ASP A 588 -30.62 42.12 10.42
CA ASP A 588 -30.76 40.66 10.25
C ASP A 588 -29.61 39.99 9.46
N VAL A 589 -28.62 40.76 9.00
CA VAL A 589 -27.50 40.24 8.21
C VAL A 589 -26.28 40.00 9.10
N GLY A 590 -25.96 38.72 9.35
CA GLY A 590 -24.82 38.33 10.18
C GLY A 590 -23.46 38.79 9.63
N TRP A 591 -22.51 39.06 10.53
CA TRP A 591 -21.20 39.70 10.27
C TRP A 591 -20.40 39.13 9.08
N TYR A 592 -20.47 37.81 8.85
CA TYR A 592 -19.78 37.17 7.73
C TYR A 592 -20.35 37.59 6.36
N ARG A 593 -21.67 37.73 6.26
CA ARG A 593 -22.36 38.15 5.02
C ARG A 593 -22.17 39.64 4.73
N THR A 594 -21.72 40.42 5.73
CA THR A 594 -21.41 41.84 5.61
C THR A 594 -19.97 42.09 5.14
N ILE A 595 -19.02 41.28 5.60
CA ILE A 595 -17.59 41.44 5.26
C ILE A 595 -17.29 41.08 3.80
N VAL A 596 -17.90 40.02 3.28
CA VAL A 596 -17.63 39.51 1.92
C VAL A 596 -17.94 40.55 0.81
N PRO A 597 -19.14 41.16 0.73
CA PRO A 597 -19.41 42.17 -0.30
C PRO A 597 -18.61 43.45 -0.07
N THR A 598 -18.30 43.81 1.18
CA THR A 598 -17.49 44.98 1.52
C THR A 598 -16.04 44.82 1.04
N ALA A 599 -15.41 43.67 1.33
CA ALA A 599 -14.05 43.38 0.87
C ALA A 599 -13.96 43.30 -0.66
N ALA A 600 -14.98 42.71 -1.31
CA ALA A 600 -15.04 42.65 -2.76
C ALA A 600 -15.22 44.04 -3.41
N ALA A 601 -16.06 44.91 -2.84
CA ALA A 601 -16.23 46.29 -3.30
C ALA A 601 -14.94 47.12 -3.13
N VAL A 602 -14.26 47.01 -1.98
CA VAL A 602 -12.98 47.68 -1.72
C VAL A 602 -11.89 47.21 -2.67
N TYR A 603 -11.81 45.90 -2.93
CA TYR A 603 -10.86 45.34 -3.88
C TYR A 603 -11.08 45.85 -5.31
N LEU A 604 -12.33 45.89 -5.79
CA LEU A 604 -12.66 46.44 -7.09
C LEU A 604 -12.40 47.95 -7.17
N ALA A 605 -12.67 48.71 -6.09
CA ALA A 605 -12.38 50.13 -6.00
C ALA A 605 -10.87 50.40 -6.09
N LEU A 606 -10.04 49.61 -5.38
CA LEU A 606 -8.59 49.70 -5.45
C LEU A 606 -8.07 49.35 -6.85
N GLN A 607 -8.62 48.34 -7.51
CA GLN A 607 -8.27 48.01 -8.89
C GLN A 607 -8.63 49.11 -9.89
N LEU A 608 -9.78 49.76 -9.72
CA LEU A 608 -10.20 50.89 -10.59
C LEU A 608 -9.39 52.15 -10.30
N ARG A 609 -9.10 52.46 -9.02
CA ARG A 609 -8.28 53.60 -8.61
C ARG A 609 -6.85 53.49 -9.14
N THR A 610 -6.23 52.31 -8.97
CA THR A 610 -4.88 52.03 -9.50
C THR A 610 -4.87 52.08 -11.02
N ALA A 611 -5.90 51.54 -11.69
CA ALA A 611 -6.03 51.63 -13.15
C ALA A 611 -6.23 53.07 -13.66
N TRP A 612 -6.93 53.91 -12.90
CA TRP A 612 -7.22 55.30 -13.27
C TRP A 612 -6.03 56.22 -13.01
N ALA A 613 -5.30 55.99 -11.91
CA ALA A 613 -4.03 56.66 -11.61
C ALA A 613 -2.92 56.31 -12.61
N GLN A 614 -3.00 55.16 -13.28
CA GLN A 614 -2.11 54.75 -14.38
C GLN A 614 -2.54 55.32 -15.75
N ARG A 615 -3.67 56.03 -15.83
CA ARG A 615 -4.27 56.61 -17.06
C ARG A 615 -4.14 58.14 -17.15
N ARG A 616 -3.89 58.80 -16.02
CA ARG A 616 -3.42 60.20 -15.92
C ARG A 616 -1.90 60.19 -15.92
#